data_AF-A0A139Q536-F1
#
_entry.id   AF-A0A139Q536-F1
#
_cell.length_a   1.000
_cell.length_b   1.000
_cell.length_c   1.000
_cell.angle_alpha   90.00
_cell.angle_beta   90.00
_cell.angle_gamma   90.00
#
_symmetry.space_group_name_H-M   'P 1'
#
loop_
_entity.id
_entity.type
_entity.pdbx_description
1 polymer ?
#
loop_
_entity_poly.entity_id
_entity_poly.type
_entity_poly.pdbx_seq_one_letter_code
_entity_poly.pdbx_strand_id
1 'polypeptide(L)'
;MAFLELKKYRETSKDEVRKPWLEFFGNKPFTQEPERAISQADQLLDYKSWSEEDRKMFSQLRMREEQALLAHDYALEQAEEKGLERGRAEGIEQGLERGKIEGQIFTFLDLVHQHVLSSEFASHQLGMTVSEFEELLKDHHK
;
A
#
# COMPACT_ATOMS: atom_id res chain seq x y z
N MET A 1 12.03 -25.05 -11.91
CA MET A 1 11.19 -25.25 -10.70
C MET A 1 10.04 -26.16 -11.11
N ALA A 2 9.89 -27.33 -10.48
CA ALA A 2 8.82 -28.27 -10.82
C ALA A 2 7.78 -28.26 -9.70
N PHE A 3 6.52 -28.02 -10.04
CA PHE A 3 5.41 -28.08 -9.09
C PHE A 3 4.68 -29.41 -9.28
N LEU A 4 4.59 -30.19 -8.21
CA LEU A 4 3.73 -31.37 -8.15
C LEU A 4 2.34 -30.90 -7.73
N GLU A 5 1.42 -30.79 -8.71
CA GLU A 5 0.01 -30.56 -8.41
C GLU A 5 -0.64 -31.88 -8.01
N LEU A 6 -1.00 -32.01 -6.73
CA LEU A 6 -1.75 -33.16 -6.24
C LEU A 6 -3.20 -33.07 -6.71
N LYS A 7 -3.78 -34.23 -7.05
CA LYS A 7 -5.21 -34.31 -7.39
C LYS A 7 -6.05 -33.82 -6.22
N LYS A 8 -6.93 -32.86 -6.47
CA LYS A 8 -7.88 -32.35 -5.47
C LYS A 8 -8.75 -33.48 -4.94
N TYR A 9 -8.93 -33.50 -3.63
CA TYR A 9 -9.80 -34.46 -2.95
C TYR A 9 -11.23 -34.39 -3.51
N ARG A 10 -11.85 -35.55 -3.77
CA ARG A 10 -13.24 -35.67 -4.19
C ARG A 10 -13.98 -36.47 -3.14
N GLU A 11 -15.09 -35.92 -2.64
CA GLU A 11 -15.88 -36.42 -1.51
C GLU A 11 -16.71 -37.70 -1.85
N THR A 12 -16.26 -38.51 -2.81
CA THR A 12 -16.95 -39.73 -3.26
C THR A 12 -16.85 -40.83 -2.21
N SER A 13 -17.72 -40.74 -1.20
CA SER A 13 -18.36 -41.75 -0.35
C SER A 13 -17.61 -43.01 0.14
N LYS A 14 -16.29 -43.13 -0.03
CA LYS A 14 -15.51 -44.31 0.40
C LYS A 14 -14.19 -43.98 1.11
N ASP A 15 -13.88 -42.71 1.34
CA ASP A 15 -12.65 -42.32 2.04
C ASP A 15 -12.92 -42.25 3.55
N GLU A 16 -13.19 -43.41 4.16
CA GLU A 16 -13.53 -43.56 5.59
C GLU A 16 -12.44 -43.01 6.50
N VAL A 17 -11.17 -43.12 6.09
CA VAL A 17 -10.00 -42.65 6.86
C VAL A 17 -9.84 -41.13 6.78
N ARG A 18 -9.99 -40.52 5.60
CA ARG A 18 -9.70 -39.09 5.41
C ARG A 18 -10.86 -38.18 5.79
N LYS A 19 -12.09 -38.69 5.73
CA LYS A 19 -13.29 -37.90 5.99
C LYS A 19 -13.31 -37.33 7.42
N PRO A 20 -13.02 -38.09 8.48
CA PRO A 20 -12.90 -37.53 9.84
C PRO A 20 -11.81 -36.46 9.95
N TRP A 21 -10.65 -36.64 9.32
CA TRP A 21 -9.59 -35.62 9.30
C TRP A 21 -10.03 -34.33 8.62
N LEU A 22 -10.75 -34.42 7.49
CA LEU A 22 -11.30 -33.25 6.79
C LEU A 22 -12.41 -32.57 7.59
N GLU A 23 -13.22 -33.33 8.33
CA GLU A 23 -14.22 -32.79 9.25
C GLU A 23 -13.56 -32.04 10.42
N PHE A 24 -12.50 -32.61 11.00
CA PHE A 24 -11.70 -31.98 12.05
C PHE A 24 -11.07 -30.66 11.59
N PHE A 25 -10.28 -30.67 10.51
CA PHE A 25 -9.63 -29.44 10.00
C PHE A 25 -10.64 -28.44 9.43
N GLY A 26 -11.81 -28.92 9.01
CA GLY A 26 -12.91 -28.09 8.51
C GLY A 26 -13.84 -27.54 9.59
N ASN A 27 -13.59 -27.83 10.88
CA ASN A 27 -14.46 -27.49 12.01
C ASN A 27 -15.92 -27.93 11.81
N LYS A 28 -16.12 -29.12 11.23
CA LYS A 28 -17.44 -29.74 11.03
C LYS A 28 -17.69 -30.80 12.11
N PRO A 29 -18.95 -31.05 12.50
CA PRO A 29 -19.27 -32.18 13.35
C PRO A 29 -18.88 -33.49 12.66
N PHE A 30 -18.34 -34.43 13.43
CA PHE A 30 -17.98 -35.74 12.91
C PHE A 30 -19.20 -36.53 12.45
N THR A 31 -19.16 -37.03 11.21
CA THR A 31 -20.21 -37.92 10.69
C THR A 31 -19.93 -39.40 10.98
N GLN A 32 -18.72 -39.72 11.42
CA GLN A 32 -18.23 -41.06 11.78
C GLN A 32 -17.41 -40.96 13.07
N GLU A 33 -17.19 -42.09 13.76
CA GLU A 33 -16.35 -42.08 14.96
C GLU A 33 -14.89 -41.71 14.58
N PRO A 34 -14.34 -40.63 15.13
CA PRO A 34 -13.00 -40.20 14.80
C PRO A 34 -11.95 -41.16 15.37
N GLU A 35 -10.83 -41.29 14.67
CA GLU A 35 -9.68 -42.03 15.20
C GLU A 35 -9.18 -41.39 16.49
N ARG A 36 -8.58 -42.20 17.37
CA ARG A 36 -8.04 -41.76 18.67
C ARG A 36 -7.16 -40.51 18.57
N ALA A 37 -6.35 -40.40 17.52
CA ALA A 37 -5.48 -39.24 17.29
C ALA A 37 -6.27 -37.94 17.09
N ILE A 38 -7.38 -38.01 16.34
CA ILE A 38 -8.27 -36.87 16.12
C ILE A 38 -8.99 -36.51 17.42
N SER A 39 -9.48 -37.50 18.17
CA SER A 39 -10.14 -37.24 19.46
C SER A 39 -9.20 -36.61 20.49
N GLN A 40 -7.93 -37.01 20.52
CA GLN A 40 -6.92 -36.38 21.38
C GLN A 40 -6.61 -34.95 20.93
N ALA A 41 -6.50 -34.72 19.63
CA ALA A 41 -6.30 -33.38 19.09
C ALA A 41 -7.49 -32.46 19.40
N ASP A 42 -8.72 -32.96 19.27
CA ASP A 42 -9.96 -32.23 19.61
C ASP A 42 -10.00 -31.83 21.09
N GLN A 43 -9.63 -32.74 22.00
CA GLN A 43 -9.53 -32.44 23.43
C GLN A 43 -8.49 -31.36 23.76
N LEU A 44 -7.36 -31.35 23.05
CA LEU A 44 -6.34 -30.30 23.20
C LEU A 44 -6.82 -28.94 22.70
N LEU A 45 -7.81 -28.90 21.81
CA LEU A 45 -8.43 -27.67 21.32
C LEU A 45 -9.63 -27.23 22.18
N ASP A 46 -10.18 -28.10 23.01
CA ASP A 46 -11.28 -27.75 23.91
C ASP A 46 -10.82 -26.80 25.02
N TYR A 47 -11.11 -25.51 24.84
CA TYR A 47 -10.81 -24.48 25.83
C TYR A 47 -11.33 -24.79 27.25
N LYS A 48 -12.41 -25.58 27.38
CA LYS A 48 -12.97 -25.96 28.69
C LYS A 48 -12.08 -26.96 29.43
N SER A 49 -11.28 -27.75 28.73
CA SER A 49 -10.37 -28.74 29.30
C SER A 49 -9.02 -28.15 29.74
N TRP A 50 -8.72 -26.90 29.33
CA TRP A 50 -7.43 -26.26 29.56
C TRP A 50 -7.19 -25.88 31.03
N SER A 51 -5.91 -25.96 31.43
CA SER A 51 -5.43 -25.46 32.72
C SER A 51 -5.51 -23.93 32.80
N GLU A 52 -5.43 -23.37 34.01
CA GLU A 52 -5.39 -21.91 34.18
C GLU A 52 -4.14 -21.31 33.54
N GLU A 53 -3.02 -22.04 33.59
CA GLU A 53 -1.75 -21.68 32.96
C GLU A 53 -1.88 -21.60 31.43
N ASP A 54 -2.48 -22.61 30.80
CA ASP A 54 -2.69 -22.65 29.34
C ASP A 54 -3.59 -21.51 28.87
N ARG A 55 -4.67 -21.24 29.61
CA ARG A 55 -5.59 -20.11 29.32
C ARG A 55 -4.90 -18.76 29.46
N LYS A 56 -4.05 -18.59 30.47
CA LYS A 56 -3.30 -17.35 30.71
C LYS A 56 -2.22 -17.15 29.64
N MET A 57 -1.51 -18.20 29.25
CA MET A 57 -0.51 -18.12 28.19
C MET A 57 -1.17 -17.76 26.86
N PHE A 58 -2.27 -18.43 26.50
CA PHE A 58 -2.98 -18.14 25.26
C PHE A 58 -3.55 -16.71 25.24
N SER A 59 -4.14 -16.25 26.33
CA SER A 59 -4.65 -14.87 26.42
C SER A 59 -3.53 -13.82 26.31
N GLN A 60 -2.38 -14.05 26.94
CA GLN A 60 -1.20 -13.19 26.80
C GLN A 60 -0.67 -13.16 25.36
N LEU A 61 -0.60 -14.31 24.69
CA LEU A 61 -0.20 -14.38 23.28
C LEU A 61 -1.15 -13.58 22.39
N ARG A 62 -2.47 -13.73 22.59
CA ARG A 62 -3.48 -12.98 21.80
C ARG A 62 -3.41 -11.48 22.06
N MET A 63 -3.24 -11.08 23.31
CA MET A 63 -3.04 -9.66 23.66
C MET A 63 -1.78 -9.09 22.98
N ARG A 64 -0.69 -9.85 22.95
CA ARG A 64 0.54 -9.41 22.28
C ARG A 64 0.38 -9.33 20.76
N GLU A 65 -0.30 -10.30 20.16
CA GLU A 65 -0.62 -10.32 18.73
C GLU A 65 -1.46 -9.10 18.36
N GLU A 66 -2.51 -8.82 19.13
CA GLU A 66 -3.38 -7.65 18.94
C GLU A 66 -2.62 -6.33 19.12
N GLN A 67 -1.76 -6.21 20.14
CA GLN A 67 -0.90 -5.05 20.32
C GLN A 67 0.08 -4.85 19.15
N ALA A 68 0.64 -5.94 18.61
CA ALA A 68 1.55 -5.87 17.47
C ALA A 68 0.82 -5.41 16.20
N LEU A 69 -0.39 -5.90 15.96
CA LEU A 69 -1.27 -5.44 14.89
C LEU A 69 -1.59 -3.94 15.02
N LEU A 70 -2.02 -3.50 16.21
CA LEU A 70 -2.32 -2.08 16.46
C LEU A 70 -1.09 -1.19 16.28
N ALA A 71 0.08 -1.61 16.77
CA ALA A 71 1.32 -0.86 16.61
C ALA A 71 1.74 -0.78 15.13
N HIS A 72 1.52 -1.85 14.36
CA HIS A 72 1.78 -1.87 12.93
C HIS A 72 0.84 -0.90 12.19
N ASP A 73 -0.47 -0.95 12.47
CA ASP A 73 -1.45 -0.09 11.83
C ASP A 73 -1.20 1.39 12.15
N TYR A 74 -0.87 1.72 13.41
CA TYR A 74 -0.47 3.06 13.80
C TYR A 74 0.80 3.54 13.09
N ALA A 75 1.80 2.66 12.94
CA ALA A 75 3.03 3.00 12.23
C ALA A 75 2.78 3.26 10.73
N LEU A 76 1.86 2.50 10.12
CA LEU A 76 1.45 2.69 8.74
C LEU A 76 0.73 4.02 8.54
N GLU A 77 -0.27 4.30 9.38
CA GLU A 77 -1.02 5.57 9.35
C GLU A 77 -0.09 6.77 9.49
N GLN A 78 0.86 6.71 10.44
CA GLN A 78 1.87 7.75 10.64
C GLN A 78 2.81 7.91 9.43
N ALA A 79 3.15 6.84 8.73
CA ALA A 79 3.98 6.90 7.54
C ALA A 79 3.21 7.52 6.36
N GLU A 80 1.94 7.16 6.19
CA GLU A 80 1.06 7.72 5.16
C GLU A 80 0.83 9.22 5.37
N GLU A 81 0.48 9.63 6.60
CA GLU A 81 0.27 11.04 6.94
C GLU A 81 1.52 11.88 6.64
N LYS A 82 2.69 11.44 7.14
CA LYS A 82 3.96 12.13 6.88
C LYS A 82 4.34 12.14 5.41
N GLY A 83 4.08 11.05 4.70
CA GLY A 83 4.33 10.95 3.26
C GLY A 83 3.48 11.93 2.47
N LEU A 84 2.19 12.04 2.80
CA LEU A 84 1.25 12.94 2.16
C LEU A 84 1.57 14.40 2.48
N GLU A 85 1.86 14.74 3.74
CA GLU A 85 2.27 16.09 4.14
C GLU A 85 3.53 16.54 3.39
N ARG A 86 4.56 15.68 3.33
CA ARG A 86 5.79 15.99 2.60
C ARG A 86 5.53 16.15 1.11
N GLY A 87 4.81 15.20 0.50
CA GLY A 87 4.49 15.27 -0.93
C GLY A 87 3.67 16.51 -1.28
N ARG A 88 2.76 16.93 -0.40
CA ARG A 88 1.99 18.16 -0.58
C ARG A 88 2.87 19.40 -0.42
N ALA A 89 3.72 19.46 0.59
CA ALA A 89 4.61 20.60 0.82
C ALA A 89 5.59 20.76 -0.35
N GLU A 90 6.30 19.69 -0.73
CA GLU A 90 7.23 19.68 -1.86
C GLU A 90 6.52 19.99 -3.18
N GLY A 91 5.31 19.43 -3.39
CA GLY A 91 4.52 19.71 -4.59
C GLY A 91 4.07 21.17 -4.69
N ILE A 92 3.68 21.79 -3.57
CA ILE A 92 3.32 23.21 -3.54
C ILE A 92 4.55 24.09 -3.79
N GLU A 93 5.68 23.78 -3.15
CA GLU A 93 6.92 24.54 -3.32
C GLU A 93 7.40 24.49 -4.78
N GLN A 94 7.52 23.30 -5.36
CA GLN A 94 7.91 23.14 -6.76
C GLN A 94 6.90 23.78 -7.72
N GLY A 95 5.60 23.66 -7.43
CA GLY A 95 4.55 24.29 -8.23
C GLY A 95 4.63 25.81 -8.19
N LEU A 96 4.92 26.39 -7.03
CA LEU A 96 5.05 27.84 -6.85
C LEU A 96 6.33 28.36 -7.51
N GLU A 97 7.47 27.66 -7.38
CA GLU A 97 8.70 28.01 -8.08
C GLU A 97 8.53 27.98 -9.59
N ARG A 98 7.95 26.89 -10.13
CA ARG A 98 7.66 26.77 -11.57
C ARG A 98 6.71 27.86 -12.03
N GLY A 99 5.60 28.07 -11.31
CA GLY A 99 4.62 29.11 -11.64
C GLY A 99 5.21 30.52 -11.60
N LYS A 100 6.17 30.79 -10.70
CA LYS A 100 6.86 32.08 -10.65
C LYS A 100 7.79 32.27 -11.85
N ILE A 101 8.55 31.25 -12.24
CA ILE A 101 9.43 31.29 -13.41
C ILE A 101 8.61 31.43 -14.69
N GLU A 102 7.58 30.61 -14.86
CA GLU A 102 6.66 30.67 -15.99
C GLU A 102 5.99 32.04 -16.06
N GLY A 103 5.44 32.54 -14.94
CA GLY A 103 4.83 33.87 -14.88
C GLY A 103 5.80 34.99 -15.26
N GLN A 104 7.06 34.91 -14.83
CA GLN A 104 8.10 35.85 -15.26
C GLN A 104 8.31 35.78 -16.78
N ILE A 105 8.47 34.59 -17.34
CA ILE A 105 8.62 34.40 -18.80
C ILE A 105 7.42 35.02 -19.53
N PHE A 106 6.18 34.71 -19.13
CA PHE A 106 4.97 35.29 -19.71
C PHE A 106 4.97 36.83 -19.66
N THR A 107 5.34 37.44 -18.54
CA THR A 107 5.42 38.90 -18.46
C THR A 107 6.43 39.49 -19.43
N PHE A 108 7.59 38.87 -19.63
CA PHE A 108 8.57 39.34 -20.61
C PHE A 108 8.07 39.15 -22.05
N LEU A 109 7.40 38.04 -22.35
CA LEU A 109 6.79 37.80 -23.66
C LEU A 109 5.75 38.88 -23.99
N ASP A 110 4.86 39.20 -23.04
CA ASP A 110 3.87 40.27 -23.21
C ASP A 110 4.50 41.64 -23.42
N LEU A 111 5.54 41.98 -22.65
CA LEU A 111 6.22 43.27 -22.77
C LEU A 111 6.98 43.42 -24.10
N VAL A 112 7.57 42.34 -24.62
CA VAL A 112 8.20 42.35 -25.94
C VAL A 112 7.16 42.45 -27.05
N HIS A 113 6.04 41.74 -26.93
CA HIS A 113 4.94 41.83 -27.90
C HIS A 113 4.30 43.23 -27.94
N GLN A 114 4.17 43.90 -26.80
CA GLN A 114 3.72 45.28 -26.71
C GLN A 114 4.78 46.30 -27.19
N HIS A 115 5.92 45.83 -27.70
CA HIS A 115 7.06 46.66 -28.12
C HIS A 115 7.62 47.58 -27.02
N VAL A 116 7.41 47.21 -25.74
CA VAL A 116 7.93 47.93 -24.58
C VAL A 116 9.38 47.53 -24.31
N LEU A 117 9.74 46.26 -24.55
CA LEU A 117 11.09 45.71 -24.41
C LEU A 117 11.57 45.09 -25.73
N SER A 118 12.89 44.99 -25.90
CA SER A 118 13.50 44.24 -27.00
C SER A 118 13.71 42.78 -26.60
N SER A 119 13.70 41.88 -27.60
CA SER A 119 13.94 40.45 -27.40
C SER A 119 15.31 40.17 -26.77
N GLU A 120 16.34 40.97 -27.12
CA GLU A 120 17.69 40.81 -26.59
C GLU A 120 17.77 41.14 -25.09
N PHE A 121 17.06 42.18 -24.64
CA PHE A 121 17.02 42.55 -23.24
C PHE A 121 16.26 41.52 -22.41
N ALA A 122 15.10 41.07 -22.92
CA ALA A 122 14.29 40.06 -22.26
C ALA A 122 15.00 38.70 -22.15
N SER A 123 15.65 38.24 -23.22
CA SER A 123 16.40 36.97 -23.23
C SER A 123 17.59 37.00 -22.27
N HIS A 124 18.34 38.12 -22.25
CA HIS A 124 19.45 38.29 -21.31
C HIS A 124 18.97 38.27 -19.85
N GLN A 125 17.85 38.93 -19.55
CA GLN A 125 17.31 38.99 -18.19
C GLN A 125 16.76 37.64 -17.71
N LEU A 126 16.24 36.82 -18.62
CA LEU A 126 15.78 35.45 -18.35
C LEU A 126 16.91 34.41 -18.39
N GLY A 127 18.14 34.81 -18.75
CA GLY A 127 19.30 33.92 -18.82
C GLY A 127 19.25 32.89 -19.95
N MET A 128 18.53 33.19 -21.02
CA MET A 128 18.38 32.33 -22.21
C MET A 128 18.91 33.02 -23.47
N THR A 129 19.08 32.27 -24.55
CA THR A 129 19.51 32.84 -25.83
C THR A 129 18.36 33.60 -26.51
N VAL A 130 18.71 34.56 -27.39
CA VAL A 130 17.72 35.33 -28.15
C VAL A 130 16.85 34.40 -28.99
N SER A 131 17.45 33.38 -29.63
CA SER A 131 16.73 32.41 -30.45
C SER A 131 15.70 31.60 -29.65
N GLU A 132 16.06 31.12 -28.45
CA GLU A 132 15.14 30.38 -27.55
C GLU A 132 13.96 31.28 -27.13
N PHE A 133 14.24 32.54 -26.81
CA PHE A 133 13.18 33.50 -26.46
C PHE A 133 12.26 33.79 -27.65
N GLU A 134 12.80 33.97 -28.86
CA GLU A 134 12.00 34.20 -30.07
C GLU A 134 11.13 33.00 -30.46
N GLU A 135 11.57 31.76 -30.19
CA GLU A 135 10.74 30.57 -30.34
C GLU A 135 9.56 30.59 -29.36
N LEU A 136 9.80 30.88 -28.09
CA LEU A 136 8.75 31.02 -27.08
C LEU A 136 7.75 32.13 -27.45
N LEU A 137 8.23 33.27 -27.97
CA LEU A 137 7.40 34.37 -28.41
C LEU A 137 6.49 34.02 -29.59
N LYS A 138 6.96 33.20 -30.54
CA LYS A 138 6.15 32.69 -31.65
C LYS A 138 5.04 31.75 -31.19
N ASP A 139 5.33 30.90 -30.20
CA ASP A 139 4.35 29.94 -29.68
C ASP A 139 3.32 30.58 -28.73
N HIS A 140 3.71 31.64 -28.01
CA HIS A 140 2.82 32.39 -27.12
C HIS A 140 1.68 33.13 -27.85
N HIS A 141 1.84 33.40 -29.15
CA HIS A 141 0.90 34.19 -29.95
C HIS A 141 0.38 33.46 -31.21
N LYS A 142 0.43 32.12 -31.20
CA LYS A 142 -0.40 31.29 -32.11
C LYS A 142 -1.84 31.24 -31.62
#